data_AF-A0A2W0BI61-F1
#
_entry.id   AF-A0A2W0BI61-F1
#
_cell.length_a   1.000
_cell.length_b   1.000
_cell.length_c   1.000
_cell.angle_alpha   90.00
_cell.angle_beta   90.00
_cell.angle_gamma   90.00
#
_symmetry.space_group_name_H-M   'P 1'
#
loop_
_entity.id
_entity.type
_entity.pdbx_description
1 polymer ?
#
loop_
_entity_poly.entity_id
_entity_poly.type
_entity_poly.pdbx_seq_one_letter_code
_entity_poly.pdbx_strand_id
1 'polypeptide(L)'
;MIRIGAEHGYSHPSKSGEMRQMIHRYFSEHGNMPMWLNRQVMIALTTMMLMAEALGYDTALMEGFDDRKVREAVGAPERMEVVCLLAIGHREGEDKRYGGRFPAERVIFSERFGNPFAL
;
A
#
# COMPACT_ATOMS: atom_id res chain seq x y z
N MET A 1 -11.31 2.02 14.70
CA MET A 1 -10.33 1.07 15.27
C MET A 1 -10.23 1.13 16.79
N ILE A 2 -10.04 2.30 17.43
CA ILE A 2 -9.92 2.41 18.91
C ILE A 2 -11.08 1.75 19.67
N ARG A 3 -12.34 1.99 19.23
CA ARG A 3 -13.52 1.36 19.84
C ARG A 3 -13.49 -0.16 19.73
N ILE A 4 -13.19 -0.68 18.53
CA ILE A 4 -13.05 -2.11 18.26
C ILE A 4 -11.93 -2.71 19.13
N GLY A 5 -10.80 -2.02 19.27
CA GLY A 5 -9.71 -2.45 20.14
C GLY A 5 -10.12 -2.54 21.61
N ALA A 6 -10.91 -1.58 22.11
CA ALA A 6 -11.45 -1.62 23.47
C ALA A 6 -12.42 -2.80 23.67
N GLU A 7 -13.28 -3.09 22.68
CA GLU A 7 -14.17 -4.27 22.69
C GLU A 7 -13.39 -5.59 22.78
N HIS A 8 -12.16 -5.63 22.25
CA HIS A 8 -11.26 -6.80 22.30
C HIS A 8 -10.25 -6.74 23.47
N GLY A 9 -10.42 -5.84 24.44
CA GLY A 9 -9.56 -5.74 25.62
C GLY A 9 -8.18 -5.09 25.39
N TYR A 10 -7.90 -4.58 24.19
CA TYR A 10 -6.64 -3.89 23.86
C TYR A 10 -6.54 -2.47 24.44
N SER A 11 -7.61 -1.93 25.01
CA SER A 11 -7.62 -0.58 25.55
C SER A 11 -8.61 -0.45 26.70
N HIS A 12 -8.14 0.07 27.83
CA HIS A 12 -9.04 0.42 28.93
C HIS A 12 -9.95 1.57 28.49
N PRO A 13 -11.29 1.50 28.66
CA PRO A 13 -12.23 2.50 28.15
C PRO A 13 -11.88 3.95 28.55
N SER A 14 -11.32 4.14 29.74
CA SER A 14 -10.90 5.45 30.26
C SER A 14 -9.76 6.12 29.46
N LYS A 15 -8.96 5.35 28.71
CA LYS A 15 -7.82 5.86 27.91
C LYS A 15 -8.16 6.05 26.43
N SER A 16 -9.38 5.71 26.03
CA SER A 16 -9.82 5.78 24.62
C SER A 16 -9.80 7.22 24.06
N GLY A 17 -10.10 8.21 24.91
CA GLY A 17 -10.05 9.63 24.55
C GLY A 17 -8.63 10.14 24.29
N GLU A 18 -7.69 9.82 25.19
CA GLU A 18 -6.27 10.20 25.06
C GLU A 18 -5.65 9.57 23.80
N MET A 19 -5.89 8.28 23.59
CA MET A 19 -5.42 7.57 22.40
C MET A 19 -5.95 8.21 21.11
N ARG A 20 -7.21 8.67 21.11
CA ARG A 20 -7.81 9.36 19.97
C ARG A 20 -7.14 10.70 19.69
N GLN A 21 -6.85 11.48 20.72
CA GLN A 21 -6.13 12.75 20.57
C GLN A 21 -4.71 12.53 20.06
N MET A 22 -4.00 11.53 20.58
CA MET A 22 -2.64 11.19 20.14
C MET A 22 -2.62 10.77 18.66
N ILE A 23 -3.52 9.87 18.25
CA ILE A 23 -3.63 9.44 16.84
C ILE A 23 -3.99 10.61 15.93
N HIS A 24 -4.95 11.45 16.35
CA HIS A 24 -5.32 12.65 15.59
C HIS A 24 -4.11 13.57 15.41
N ARG A 25 -3.38 13.87 16.49
CA ARG A 25 -2.18 14.70 16.43
C ARG A 25 -1.13 14.11 15.49
N TYR A 26 -0.83 12.82 15.63
CA TYR A 26 0.13 12.14 14.77
C TYR A 26 -0.21 12.29 13.28
N PHE A 27 -1.49 12.13 12.92
CA PHE A 27 -1.91 12.26 11.53
C PHE A 27 -1.99 13.72 11.06
N SER A 28 -2.35 14.66 11.93
CA SER A 28 -2.37 16.10 11.58
C SER A 28 -0.98 16.69 11.40
N GLU A 29 0.01 16.22 12.17
CA GLU A 29 1.38 16.75 12.19
C GLU A 29 2.35 15.93 11.33
N HIS A 30 1.85 14.92 10.59
CA HIS A 30 2.70 14.06 9.79
C HIS A 30 3.30 14.82 8.61
N GLY A 31 4.63 14.94 8.56
CA GLY A 31 5.33 15.78 7.58
C GLY A 31 5.09 15.42 6.10
N ASN A 32 4.64 14.19 5.80
CA ASN A 32 4.24 13.80 4.45
C ASN A 32 3.18 12.67 4.49
N MET A 33 1.95 13.05 4.82
CA MET A 33 0.83 12.11 4.91
C MET A 33 0.59 11.31 3.62
N PRO A 34 0.58 11.92 2.41
CA PRO A 34 0.34 11.18 1.17
C PRO A 34 1.36 10.06 0.95
N MET A 35 2.65 10.33 1.15
CA MET A 35 3.71 9.32 1.05
C MET A 35 3.52 8.17 2.04
N TRP A 36 3.16 8.49 3.30
CA TRP A 36 2.92 7.46 4.31
C TRP A 36 1.73 6.58 3.94
N LEU A 37 0.60 7.17 3.53
CA LEU A 37 -0.60 6.44 3.12
C LEU A 37 -0.34 5.59 1.87
N ASN A 38 0.37 6.13 0.87
CA ASN A 38 0.77 5.39 -0.32
C ASN A 38 1.50 4.11 0.04
N ARG A 39 2.49 4.16 0.96
CA ARG A 39 3.22 2.96 1.43
C ARG A 39 2.30 1.93 2.07
N GLN A 40 1.35 2.35 2.90
CA GLN A 40 0.38 1.43 3.52
C GLN A 40 -0.49 0.74 2.47
N VAL A 41 -0.97 1.49 1.48
CA VAL A 41 -1.79 0.95 0.39
C VAL A 41 -0.96 -0.01 -0.49
N MET A 42 0.27 0.34 -0.85
CA MET A 42 1.12 -0.50 -1.70
C MET A 42 1.50 -1.84 -1.02
N ILE A 43 1.65 -1.88 0.29
CA ILE A 43 1.84 -3.14 1.04
C ILE A 43 0.60 -4.04 0.92
N ALA A 44 -0.58 -3.49 1.17
CA ALA A 44 -1.85 -4.22 1.06
C ALA A 44 -2.10 -4.71 -0.38
N LEU A 45 -1.84 -3.84 -1.35
CA LEU A 45 -1.97 -4.12 -2.78
C LEU A 45 -1.07 -5.27 -3.22
N THR A 46 0.22 -5.22 -2.85
CA THR A 46 1.17 -6.29 -3.19
C THR A 46 0.75 -7.62 -2.57
N THR A 47 0.23 -7.59 -1.33
CA THR A 47 -0.28 -8.79 -0.67
C THR A 47 -1.48 -9.37 -1.43
N MET A 48 -2.40 -8.52 -1.87
CA MET A 48 -3.55 -8.92 -2.68
C MET A 48 -3.13 -9.48 -4.05
N MET A 49 -2.14 -8.89 -4.71
CA MET A 49 -1.59 -9.40 -5.97
C MET A 49 -0.97 -10.80 -5.81
N LEU A 50 -0.18 -11.00 -4.76
CA LEU A 50 0.41 -12.31 -4.46
C LEU A 50 -0.65 -13.38 -4.15
N MET A 51 -1.72 -13.00 -3.45
CA MET A 51 -2.81 -13.93 -3.15
C MET A 51 -3.65 -14.24 -4.40
N ALA A 52 -3.91 -13.25 -5.26
CA ALA A 52 -4.60 -13.46 -6.53
C ALA A 52 -3.84 -14.46 -7.41
N GLU A 53 -2.52 -14.30 -7.53
CA GLU A 53 -1.64 -15.24 -8.23
C GLU A 53 -1.75 -16.66 -7.65
N ALA A 54 -1.65 -16.79 -6.31
CA ALA A 54 -1.76 -18.08 -5.64
C ALA A 54 -3.14 -18.76 -5.80
N LEU A 55 -4.18 -18.00 -6.16
CA LEU A 55 -5.52 -18.51 -6.49
C LEU A 55 -5.71 -18.78 -7.99
N GLY A 56 -4.69 -18.56 -8.83
CA GLY A 56 -4.74 -18.75 -10.27
C GLY A 56 -5.32 -17.56 -11.06
N TYR A 57 -5.31 -16.37 -10.46
CA TYR A 57 -5.65 -15.12 -11.15
C TYR A 57 -4.41 -14.33 -11.52
N ASP A 58 -4.49 -13.65 -12.65
CA ASP A 58 -3.52 -12.66 -13.09
C ASP A 58 -3.90 -11.26 -12.60
N THR A 59 -2.89 -10.42 -12.40
CA THR A 59 -3.09 -9.04 -11.93
C THR A 59 -2.32 -8.00 -12.74
N ALA A 60 -2.88 -6.80 -12.85
CA ALA A 60 -2.22 -5.65 -13.47
C ALA A 60 -2.45 -4.37 -12.64
N LEU A 61 -1.36 -3.90 -12.03
CA LEU A 61 -1.26 -2.58 -11.39
C LEU A 61 -1.27 -1.49 -12.47
N MET A 62 -2.04 -0.42 -12.25
CA MET A 62 -2.01 0.79 -13.07
C MET A 62 -1.89 2.04 -12.19
N GLU A 63 -0.86 2.85 -12.46
CA GLU A 63 -0.60 4.14 -11.79
C GLU A 63 -0.76 5.35 -12.73
N GLY A 64 -0.81 5.14 -14.05
CA GLY A 64 -0.90 6.19 -15.07
C GLY A 64 -2.33 6.65 -15.35
N PHE A 65 -3.06 7.12 -14.33
CA PHE A 65 -4.46 7.58 -14.45
C PHE A 65 -4.65 9.02 -13.95
N ASP A 66 -5.81 9.60 -14.25
CA ASP A 66 -6.28 10.88 -13.69
C ASP A 66 -7.10 10.60 -12.43
N ASP A 67 -6.51 10.86 -11.27
CA ASP A 67 -7.10 10.62 -9.95
C ASP A 67 -8.48 11.29 -9.77
N ARG A 68 -8.66 12.53 -10.26
CA ARG A 68 -9.96 13.22 -10.18
C ARG A 68 -11.02 12.48 -10.97
N LYS A 69 -10.71 12.07 -12.22
CA LYS A 69 -11.66 11.32 -13.05
C LYS A 69 -12.02 9.97 -12.45
N VAL A 70 -11.06 9.27 -11.83
CA VAL A 70 -11.34 8.00 -11.15
C VAL A 70 -12.27 8.23 -9.96
N ARG A 71 -11.99 9.23 -9.12
CA ARG A 71 -12.86 9.56 -7.98
C ARG A 71 -14.27 9.90 -8.42
N GLU A 72 -14.42 10.72 -9.46
CA GLU A 72 -15.73 11.06 -10.04
C GLU A 72 -16.48 9.80 -10.51
N ALA A 73 -15.78 8.90 -11.22
CA ALA A 73 -16.38 7.68 -11.75
C ALA A 73 -16.89 6.73 -10.65
N VAL A 74 -16.22 6.65 -9.50
CA VAL A 74 -16.59 5.76 -8.40
C VAL A 74 -17.35 6.47 -7.26
N GLY A 75 -17.64 7.77 -7.40
CA GLY A 75 -18.28 8.56 -6.37
C GLY A 75 -17.44 8.70 -5.08
N ALA A 76 -16.12 8.68 -5.19
CA ALA A 76 -15.24 8.82 -4.03
C ALA A 76 -15.26 10.27 -3.48
N PRO A 77 -15.29 10.45 -2.15
CA PRO A 77 -15.20 11.78 -1.54
C PRO A 77 -13.87 12.48 -1.85
N GLU A 78 -13.88 13.81 -1.86
CA GLU A 78 -12.71 14.65 -2.14
C GLU A 78 -11.54 14.45 -1.16
N ARG A 79 -11.83 14.00 0.07
CA ARG A 79 -10.80 13.68 1.08
C ARG A 79 -10.00 12.39 0.80
N MET A 80 -10.36 11.63 -0.23
CA MET A 80 -9.66 10.41 -0.62
C MET A 80 -8.72 10.69 -1.79
N GLU A 81 -7.65 9.91 -1.85
CA GLU A 81 -6.70 9.89 -2.95
C GLU A 81 -6.68 8.49 -3.55
N VAL A 82 -6.73 8.40 -4.87
CA VAL A 82 -6.59 7.12 -5.58
C VAL A 82 -5.10 6.84 -5.72
N VAL A 83 -4.62 5.84 -4.98
CA VAL A 83 -3.21 5.42 -5.01
C VAL A 83 -2.89 4.62 -6.27
N CYS A 84 -3.77 3.68 -6.63
CA CYS A 84 -3.57 2.76 -7.73
C CYS A 84 -4.91 2.18 -8.20
N LEU A 85 -4.92 1.64 -9.41
CA LEU A 85 -5.97 0.73 -9.87
C LEU A 85 -5.37 -0.68 -10.01
N LEU A 86 -6.15 -1.70 -9.65
CA LEU A 86 -5.77 -3.10 -9.80
C LEU A 86 -6.81 -3.83 -10.65
N ALA A 87 -6.40 -4.33 -11.80
CA ALA A 87 -7.17 -5.33 -12.53
C ALA A 87 -6.83 -6.72 -12.01
N ILE A 88 -7.85 -7.56 -11.82
CA ILE A 88 -7.74 -8.97 -11.44
C ILE A 88 -8.61 -9.77 -12.41
N GLY A 89 -8.07 -10.84 -12.98
CA GLY A 89 -8.80 -11.68 -13.93
C GLY A 89 -8.01 -12.90 -14.33
N HIS A 90 -8.42 -13.57 -15.41
CA HIS A 90 -7.61 -14.61 -16.03
C HIS A 90 -6.98 -14.04 -17.29
N ARG A 91 -5.68 -14.29 -17.47
CA ARG A 91 -4.95 -13.89 -18.67
C ARG A 91 -5.58 -14.50 -19.92
N GLU A 92 -5.65 -13.67 -20.94
CA GLU A 92 -5.95 -14.07 -22.31
C GLU A 92 -4.70 -13.83 -23.17
N GLY A 93 -4.22 -14.88 -23.86
CA GLY A 93 -3.02 -14.84 -24.70
C GLY A 93 -1.72 -15.22 -23.99
N GLU A 94 -0.59 -14.94 -24.66
CA GLU A 94 0.74 -15.28 -24.15
C GLU A 94 1.24 -14.27 -23.10
N ASP A 95 2.19 -14.72 -22.26
CA ASP A 95 2.83 -13.84 -21.30
C ASP A 95 3.68 -12.79 -21.98
N LYS A 96 3.72 -11.61 -21.35
CA LYS A 96 4.72 -10.61 -21.70
C LYS A 96 6.10 -11.19 -21.47
N ARG A 97 7.01 -10.94 -22.41
CA ARG A 97 8.43 -11.31 -22.26
C ARG A 97 8.98 -10.72 -20.97
N TYR A 98 9.57 -11.57 -20.13
CA TYR A 98 10.23 -11.14 -18.91
C TYR A 98 11.39 -10.20 -19.23
N GLY A 99 11.30 -8.95 -18.78
CA GLY A 99 12.32 -7.92 -19.00
C GLY A 99 13.55 -8.03 -18.09
N GLY A 100 13.60 -9.02 -17.19
CA GLY A 100 14.67 -9.17 -16.22
C GLY A 100 14.48 -8.34 -14.94
N ARG A 101 15.42 -8.51 -14.01
CA ARG A 101 15.64 -7.68 -12.83
C ARG A 101 17.13 -7.41 -12.71
N PHE A 102 17.51 -6.31 -12.07
CA PHE A 102 18.91 -6.08 -11.75
C PHE A 102 19.43 -7.18 -10.81
N PRO A 103 20.71 -7.57 -10.94
CA PRO A 103 21.31 -8.54 -10.03
C PRO A 103 21.38 -7.96 -8.61
N ALA A 104 21.41 -8.83 -7.61
CA ALA A 104 21.30 -8.46 -6.19
C ALA A 104 22.38 -7.46 -5.77
N GLU A 105 23.61 -7.63 -6.25
CA GLU A 105 24.77 -6.79 -5.93
C GLU A 105 24.60 -5.34 -6.39
N ARG A 106 23.65 -5.08 -7.29
CA ARG A 106 23.31 -3.72 -7.77
C ARG A 106 22.28 -3.02 -6.89
N VAL A 107 21.48 -3.75 -6.12
CA VAL A 107 20.33 -3.20 -5.38
C VAL A 107 20.36 -3.48 -3.88
N ILE A 108 21.21 -4.40 -3.43
CA ILE A 108 21.43 -4.75 -2.02
C ILE A 108 22.84 -4.29 -1.64
N PHE A 109 22.92 -3.48 -0.59
CA PHE A 109 24.18 -2.90 -0.11
C PHE A 109 24.48 -3.32 1.32
N SER A 110 25.75 -3.59 1.60
CA SER A 110 26.24 -3.92 2.94
C SER A 110 26.62 -2.65 3.70
N GLU A 111 25.87 -2.33 4.75
CA GLU A 111 26.04 -1.20 5.70
C GLU A 111 25.94 0.22 5.10
N ARG A 112 26.50 0.45 3.91
CA ARG A 112 26.60 1.75 3.25
C ARG A 112 26.15 1.66 1.81
N PHE A 113 25.38 2.65 1.37
CA PHE A 113 24.96 2.77 -0.03
C PHE A 113 26.18 2.75 -0.97
N GLY A 114 26.10 1.95 -2.03
CA GLY A 114 27.17 1.77 -2.99
C GLY A 114 28.19 0.67 -2.66
N ASN A 115 28.19 0.11 -1.44
CA ASN A 115 28.99 -1.06 -1.10
C ASN A 115 28.20 -2.35 -1.38
N PRO A 116 28.48 -3.11 -2.45
CA PRO A 116 27.66 -4.27 -2.82
C PRO A 116 27.63 -5.33 -1.73
N PHE A 117 26.47 -5.94 -1.52
CA PHE A 117 26.34 -7.10 -0.63
C PHE A 117 26.84 -8.36 -1.35
N ALA A 118 27.85 -9.03 -0.78
CA ALA A 118 28.32 -10.33 -1.26
C ALA A 118 27.53 -11.43 -0.55
N LEU A 119 26.82 -12.25 -1.32
CA LEU A 119 26.10 -13.44 -0.84
C LEU A 119 27.08 -14.59 -0.50
#